data_AF-A0A838RS88-F1
#
_entry.id   AF-A0A838RS88-F1
#
_cell.length_a   1.000
_cell.length_b   1.000
_cell.length_c   1.000
_cell.angle_alpha   90.00
_cell.angle_beta   90.00
_cell.angle_gamma   90.00
#
_symmetry.space_group_name_H-M   'P 1'
#
loop_
_entity.id
_entity.type
_entity.pdbx_description
1 polymer ?
#
loop_
_entity_poly.entity_id
_entity_poly.type
_entity_poly.pdbx_seq_one_letter_code
_entity_poly.pdbx_strand_id
1 'polypeptide(L)'
;MGEQQPKNPYEGLTDEEIEMYEAYMDSHPEIEIPQESLRDPEKEIAEFETFITNFEQSHNLEELNTITELTPEDAPNHPIREPARKDLNPIVALLNTLKKETAITEEKHEELKAKYKRLSQAVGIINRGIVDHTR
;
A
#
# COMPACT_ATOMS: atom_id res chain seq x y z
N MET A 1 -14.48 10.47 25.05
CA MET A 1 -14.79 10.21 23.63
C MET A 1 -14.94 11.57 22.97
N GLY A 2 -13.95 12.00 22.19
CA GLY A 2 -14.02 13.27 21.47
C GLY A 2 -14.51 13.00 20.06
N GLU A 3 -15.76 13.36 19.78
CA GLU A 3 -16.30 13.39 18.42
C GLU A 3 -15.52 14.45 17.64
N GLN A 4 -14.59 14.03 16.77
CA GLN A 4 -14.00 14.94 15.81
C GLN A 4 -15.09 15.28 14.79
N GLN A 5 -15.64 16.50 14.88
CA GLN A 5 -16.48 17.04 13.83
C GLN A 5 -15.70 17.02 12.50
N PRO A 6 -16.33 16.63 11.38
CA PRO A 6 -15.68 16.69 10.08
C PRO A 6 -15.27 18.13 9.81
N LYS A 7 -13.99 18.35 9.49
CA LYS A 7 -13.49 19.66 9.03
C LYS A 7 -14.32 20.07 7.82
N ASN A 8 -14.83 21.29 7.84
CA ASN A 8 -15.57 21.84 6.72
C ASN A 8 -14.64 21.83 5.47
N PRO A 9 -14.99 21.13 4.38
CA PRO A 9 -14.15 21.04 3.18
C PRO A 9 -13.92 22.39 2.50
N TYR A 10 -14.70 23.42 2.88
CA TYR A 10 -14.60 24.78 2.37
C TYR A 10 -13.73 25.71 3.25
N GLU A 11 -13.11 25.19 4.31
CA GLU A 11 -12.32 26.01 5.24
C GLU A 11 -11.02 26.51 4.57
N GLY A 12 -10.98 27.81 4.26
CA GLY A 12 -9.83 28.48 3.65
C GLY A 12 -9.90 28.65 2.13
N LEU A 13 -11.00 28.25 1.50
CA LEU A 13 -11.27 28.49 0.08
C LEU A 13 -11.96 29.84 -0.13
N THR A 14 -11.64 30.49 -1.24
CA THR A 14 -12.36 31.67 -1.74
C THR A 14 -13.67 31.26 -2.41
N ASP A 15 -14.63 32.20 -2.53
CA ASP A 15 -15.94 31.93 -3.14
C ASP A 15 -15.81 31.37 -4.57
N GLU A 16 -14.82 31.83 -5.35
CA GLU A 16 -14.52 31.34 -6.70
C GLU A 16 -14.00 29.88 -6.69
N GLU A 17 -13.21 29.51 -5.69
CA GLU A 17 -12.69 28.14 -5.53
C GLU A 17 -13.78 27.18 -5.06
N ILE A 18 -14.73 27.66 -4.24
CA ILE A 18 -15.91 26.89 -3.84
C ILE A 18 -16.78 26.60 -5.06
N GLU A 19 -17.07 27.61 -5.88
CA GLU A 19 -17.91 27.49 -7.08
C GLU A 19 -17.27 26.55 -8.13
N MET A 20 -15.94 26.64 -8.30
CA MET A 20 -15.18 25.72 -9.15
C MET A 20 -15.20 24.28 -8.63
N TYR A 21 -15.06 24.09 -7.31
CA TYR A 21 -15.11 22.77 -6.69
C TYR A 21 -16.50 22.14 -6.79
N GLU A 22 -17.56 22.92 -6.58
CA GLU A 22 -18.94 22.46 -6.73
C GLU A 22 -19.24 22.07 -8.18
N ALA A 23 -18.82 22.88 -9.17
CA ALA A 23 -18.97 22.53 -10.59
C ALA A 23 -18.17 21.27 -10.98
N TYR A 24 -17.01 21.05 -10.35
CA TYR A 24 -16.21 19.84 -10.54
C TYR A 24 -16.92 18.60 -9.96
N MET A 25 -17.47 18.70 -8.75
CA MET A 25 -18.22 17.61 -8.10
C MET A 25 -19.51 17.26 -8.85
N ASP A 26 -20.23 18.26 -9.38
CA ASP A 26 -21.47 18.05 -10.16
C ASP A 26 -21.18 17.36 -11.51
N SER A 27 -20.04 17.67 -12.12
CA SER A 27 -19.61 17.06 -13.40
C SER A 27 -18.85 15.73 -13.25
N HIS A 28 -18.37 15.41 -12.05
CA HIS A 28 -17.62 14.19 -11.73
C HIS A 28 -18.22 13.53 -10.48
N PRO A 29 -19.44 12.97 -10.58
CA PRO A 29 -20.02 12.24 -9.46
C PRO A 29 -19.06 11.11 -9.05
N GLU A 30 -18.77 10.98 -7.75
CA GLU A 30 -18.06 9.82 -7.24
C GLU A 30 -18.87 8.56 -7.58
N ILE A 31 -18.41 7.82 -8.59
CA ILE A 31 -19.04 6.57 -9.00
C ILE A 31 -18.58 5.52 -7.99
N GLU A 32 -19.37 5.32 -6.93
CA GLU A 32 -19.25 4.12 -6.12
C GLU A 32 -19.58 2.91 -7.00
N ILE A 33 -18.57 2.06 -7.25
CA ILE A 33 -18.79 0.82 -8.01
C ILE A 33 -19.72 -0.06 -7.16
N PRO A 34 -20.91 -0.44 -7.67
CA PRO A 34 -21.82 -1.29 -6.91
C PRO A 34 -21.12 -2.61 -6.55
N GLN A 35 -21.34 -3.13 -5.34
CA GLN A 35 -20.73 -4.39 -4.91
C GLN A 35 -21.01 -5.56 -5.87
N GLU A 36 -22.13 -5.53 -6.57
CA GLU A 36 -22.51 -6.53 -7.60
C GLU A 36 -21.65 -6.46 -8.88
N SER A 37 -20.91 -5.37 -9.08
CA SER A 37 -19.97 -5.17 -10.20
C SER A 37 -18.52 -5.47 -9.83
N LEU A 38 -18.26 -5.84 -8.56
CA LEU A 38 -16.93 -6.23 -8.13
C LEU A 38 -16.55 -7.59 -8.71
N ARG A 39 -15.30 -7.69 -9.16
CA ARG A 39 -14.78 -8.90 -9.80
C ARG A 39 -14.53 -9.98 -8.74
N ASP A 40 -14.58 -11.24 -9.16
CA ASP A 40 -14.15 -12.38 -8.35
C ASP A 40 -12.68 -12.22 -7.97
N PRO A 41 -12.32 -12.24 -6.67
CA PRO A 41 -10.94 -12.05 -6.22
C PRO A 41 -10.01 -13.25 -6.44
N GLU A 42 -10.51 -14.45 -6.78
CA GLU A 42 -9.71 -15.69 -6.75
C GLU A 42 -8.44 -15.62 -7.60
N LYS A 43 -8.52 -15.00 -8.79
CA LYS A 43 -7.38 -14.87 -9.71
C LYS A 43 -6.30 -13.97 -9.12
N GLU A 44 -6.68 -12.78 -8.66
CA GLU A 44 -5.78 -11.81 -8.05
C GLU A 44 -5.19 -12.35 -6.73
N ILE A 45 -5.93 -13.14 -5.96
CA ILE A 45 -5.39 -13.83 -4.78
C ILE A 45 -4.31 -14.84 -5.19
N ALA A 46 -4.55 -15.66 -6.20
CA ALA A 46 -3.55 -16.64 -6.68
C ALA A 46 -2.28 -15.96 -7.21
N GLU A 47 -2.43 -14.84 -7.92
CA GLU A 47 -1.31 -14.02 -8.38
C GLU A 47 -0.54 -13.40 -7.20
N PHE A 48 -1.24 -12.94 -6.17
CA PHE A 48 -0.63 -12.41 -4.96
C PHE A 48 0.24 -13.45 -4.25
N GLU A 49 -0.28 -14.67 -4.03
CA GLU A 49 0.47 -15.76 -3.41
C GLU A 49 1.68 -16.17 -4.25
N THR A 50 1.56 -16.09 -5.57
CA THR A 50 2.68 -16.33 -6.50
C THR A 50 3.78 -15.28 -6.31
N PHE A 51 3.43 -13.99 -6.19
CA PHE A 51 4.42 -12.96 -5.92
C PHE A 51 5.08 -13.11 -4.54
N ILE A 52 4.33 -13.47 -3.50
CA ILE A 52 4.90 -13.79 -2.18
C ILE A 52 5.93 -14.91 -2.30
N THR A 53 5.56 -16.00 -2.98
CA THR A 53 6.45 -17.15 -3.17
C THR A 53 7.71 -16.78 -3.94
N ASN A 54 7.56 -16.04 -5.05
CA ASN A 54 8.70 -15.58 -5.85
C ASN A 54 9.63 -14.67 -5.05
N PHE A 55 9.06 -13.82 -4.19
CA PHE A 55 9.83 -12.95 -3.30
C PHE A 55 10.68 -13.76 -2.33
N GLU A 56 10.07 -14.72 -1.62
CA GLU A 56 10.77 -15.57 -0.64
C GLU A 56 11.81 -16.49 -1.29
N GLN A 57 11.65 -16.83 -2.57
CA GLN A 57 12.66 -17.57 -3.33
C GLN A 57 13.82 -16.68 -3.82
N SER A 58 13.53 -15.43 -4.16
CA SER A 58 14.51 -14.50 -4.74
C SER A 58 15.32 -13.77 -3.67
N HIS A 59 14.74 -13.56 -2.48
CA HIS A 59 15.31 -12.73 -1.43
C HIS A 59 15.39 -13.50 -0.11
N ASN A 60 16.57 -13.50 0.50
CA ASN A 60 16.75 -14.06 1.83
C ASN A 60 16.24 -13.07 2.90
N LEU A 61 15.13 -13.42 3.56
CA LEU A 61 14.54 -12.57 4.60
C LEU A 61 15.46 -12.38 5.82
N GLU A 62 16.27 -13.37 6.17
CA GLU A 62 17.22 -13.25 7.29
C GLU A 62 18.32 -12.25 6.93
N GLU A 63 18.87 -12.34 5.73
CA GLU A 63 19.89 -11.41 5.23
C GLU A 63 19.34 -9.98 5.17
N LEU A 64 18.12 -9.79 4.68
CA LEU A 64 17.45 -8.49 4.68
C LEU A 64 17.29 -7.91 6.10
N ASN A 65 16.89 -8.75 7.07
CA ASN A 65 16.74 -8.34 8.48
C ASN A 65 18.06 -8.01 9.19
N THR A 66 19.21 -8.40 8.65
CA THR A 66 20.52 -8.03 9.24
C THR A 66 20.98 -6.62 8.84
N ILE A 67 20.37 -6.03 7.80
CA ILE A 67 20.71 -4.69 7.31
C ILE A 67 20.11 -3.67 8.26
N THR A 68 20.88 -3.22 9.26
CA THR A 68 20.40 -2.31 10.31
C THR A 68 20.83 -0.86 10.11
N GLU A 69 21.96 -0.63 9.43
CA GLU A 69 22.52 0.68 9.16
C GLU A 69 22.76 0.86 7.66
N LEU A 70 22.29 1.97 7.11
CA LEU A 70 22.50 2.37 5.73
C LEU A 70 22.78 3.86 5.70
N THR A 71 23.90 4.26 5.10
CA THR A 71 24.09 5.69 4.82
C THR A 71 22.98 6.16 3.86
N PRO A 72 22.57 7.43 3.90
CA PRO A 72 21.61 7.98 2.93
C PRO A 72 22.05 7.82 1.47
N GLU A 73 23.36 7.69 1.22
CA GLU A 73 23.96 7.55 -0.10
C GLU A 73 23.87 6.10 -0.62
N ASP A 74 24.07 5.12 0.26
CA ASP A 74 24.01 3.69 -0.08
C ASP A 74 22.58 3.14 -0.06
N ALA A 75 21.72 3.71 0.79
CA ALA A 75 20.30 3.39 0.95
C ALA A 75 19.52 3.17 -0.36
N PRO A 76 19.58 4.07 -1.35
CA PRO A 76 18.80 3.93 -2.59
C PRO A 76 19.33 2.85 -3.52
N ASN A 77 20.58 2.38 -3.36
CA ASN A 77 21.24 1.45 -4.28
C ASN A 77 21.80 0.19 -3.59
N HIS A 78 21.40 -0.07 -2.34
CA HIS A 78 21.93 -1.20 -1.59
C HIS A 78 21.67 -2.52 -2.33
N PRO A 79 22.70 -3.34 -2.62
CA PRO A 79 22.63 -4.41 -3.61
C PRO A 79 21.61 -5.50 -3.28
N ILE A 80 21.29 -5.68 -2.00
CA ILE A 80 20.33 -6.69 -1.53
C ILE A 80 18.95 -6.08 -1.28
N ARG A 81 18.92 -4.87 -0.70
CA ARG A 81 17.68 -4.26 -0.20
C ARG A 81 16.89 -3.61 -1.33
N GLU A 82 17.57 -2.98 -2.28
CA GLU A 82 16.94 -2.23 -3.37
C GLU A 82 16.11 -3.14 -4.30
N PRO A 83 16.63 -4.31 -4.75
CA PRO A 83 15.83 -5.26 -5.52
C PRO A 83 14.61 -5.76 -4.74
N ALA A 84 14.81 -6.15 -3.47
CA ALA A 84 13.71 -6.60 -2.61
C ALA A 84 12.64 -5.51 -2.45
N ARG A 85 13.02 -4.25 -2.22
CA ARG A 85 12.07 -3.13 -2.15
C ARG A 85 11.28 -2.97 -3.46
N LYS A 86 11.93 -3.11 -4.61
CA LYS A 86 11.25 -3.03 -5.92
C LYS A 86 10.23 -4.15 -6.10
N ASP A 87 10.57 -5.36 -5.68
CA ASP A 87 9.71 -6.53 -5.82
C ASP A 87 8.51 -6.52 -4.85
N LEU A 88 8.54 -5.70 -3.79
CA LEU A 88 7.36 -5.41 -2.97
C LEU A 88 6.28 -4.57 -3.68
N ASN A 89 6.66 -3.75 -4.67
CA ASN A 89 5.74 -2.85 -5.36
C ASN A 89 4.57 -3.56 -6.04
N PRO A 90 4.78 -4.62 -6.86
CA PRO A 90 3.66 -5.35 -7.46
C PRO A 90 2.76 -6.02 -6.40
N ILE A 91 3.33 -6.47 -5.28
CA ILE A 91 2.57 -7.12 -4.18
C ILE A 91 1.59 -6.12 -3.54
N VAL A 92 2.07 -4.92 -3.18
CA VAL A 92 1.21 -3.90 -2.58
C VAL A 92 0.20 -3.32 -3.58
N ALA A 93 0.56 -3.20 -4.86
CA ALA A 93 -0.36 -2.79 -5.90
C ALA A 93 -1.54 -3.77 -6.00
N LEU A 94 -1.25 -5.08 -6.05
CA LEU A 94 -2.28 -6.11 -6.13
C LEU A 94 -3.15 -6.17 -4.87
N LEU A 95 -2.55 -5.97 -3.68
CA LEU A 95 -3.31 -5.86 -2.43
C LEU A 95 -4.30 -4.68 -2.43
N ASN A 96 -3.92 -3.56 -3.05
CA ASN A 96 -4.81 -2.40 -3.20
C ASN A 96 -5.91 -2.65 -4.24
N THR A 97 -5.58 -3.32 -5.36
CA THR A 97 -6.57 -3.73 -6.38
C THR A 97 -7.60 -4.67 -5.77
N LEU A 98 -7.18 -5.67 -5.00
CA LEU A 98 -8.09 -6.58 -4.29
C LEU A 98 -9.08 -5.78 -3.43
N LYS A 99 -8.60 -4.81 -2.64
CA LYS A 99 -9.46 -4.00 -1.77
C LYS A 99 -10.46 -3.11 -2.53
N LYS A 100 -10.06 -2.58 -3.68
CA LYS A 100 -10.83 -1.55 -4.40
C LYS A 100 -11.75 -2.10 -5.48
N GLU A 101 -11.38 -3.21 -6.11
CA GLU A 101 -11.96 -3.65 -7.37
C GLU A 101 -12.56 -5.06 -7.33
N THR A 102 -12.41 -5.77 -6.20
CA THR A 102 -12.87 -7.16 -6.06
C THR A 102 -13.77 -7.34 -4.86
N ALA A 103 -14.56 -8.42 -4.86
CA ALA A 103 -15.45 -8.78 -3.77
C ALA A 103 -14.73 -9.49 -2.61
N ILE A 104 -13.44 -9.21 -2.39
CA ILE A 104 -12.66 -9.80 -1.29
C ILE A 104 -13.28 -9.42 0.06
N THR A 105 -13.31 -10.37 0.99
CA THR A 105 -13.75 -10.10 2.37
C THR A 105 -12.66 -9.34 3.12
N GLU A 106 -13.06 -8.52 4.10
CA GLU A 106 -12.09 -7.78 4.94
C GLU A 106 -11.15 -8.75 5.69
N GLU A 107 -11.67 -9.87 6.19
CA GLU A 107 -10.86 -10.91 6.85
C GLU A 107 -9.77 -11.44 5.90
N LYS A 108 -10.14 -11.77 4.66
CA LYS A 108 -9.17 -12.28 3.69
C LYS A 108 -8.16 -11.22 3.28
N HIS A 109 -8.59 -9.97 3.14
CA HIS A 109 -7.68 -8.85 2.86
C HIS A 109 -6.64 -8.68 3.97
N GLU A 110 -7.06 -8.71 5.25
CA GLU A 110 -6.16 -8.59 6.38
C GLU A 110 -5.18 -9.78 6.50
N GLU A 111 -5.59 -11.01 6.14
CA GLU A 111 -4.67 -12.15 6.02
C GLU A 111 -3.55 -11.89 5.00
N LEU A 112 -3.91 -11.44 3.79
CA LEU A 112 -2.93 -11.15 2.73
C LEU A 112 -2.02 -9.99 3.10
N LYS A 113 -2.59 -8.96 3.72
CA LYS A 113 -1.85 -7.82 4.25
C LYS A 113 -0.86 -8.23 5.35
N ALA A 114 -1.20 -9.18 6.21
CA ALA A 114 -0.26 -9.72 7.20
C ALA A 114 0.94 -10.43 6.54
N LYS A 115 0.72 -11.18 5.46
CA LYS A 115 1.79 -11.78 4.66
C LYS A 115 2.70 -10.72 4.05
N TYR A 116 2.11 -9.72 3.38
CA TYR A 116 2.85 -8.59 2.84
C TYR A 116 3.66 -7.86 3.93
N LYS A 117 3.06 -7.63 5.10
CA LYS A 117 3.70 -6.94 6.23
C LYS A 117 4.99 -7.64 6.65
N ARG A 118 4.99 -8.97 6.72
CA ARG A 118 6.21 -9.75 7.03
C ARG A 118 7.35 -9.46 6.05
N LEU A 119 7.07 -9.40 4.75
CA LEU A 119 8.08 -9.11 3.73
C LEU A 119 8.55 -7.64 3.80
N SER A 120 7.61 -6.72 4.00
CA SER A 120 7.90 -5.29 4.16
C SER A 120 8.79 -5.02 5.37
N GLN A 121 8.50 -5.69 6.50
CA GLN A 121 9.31 -5.63 7.71
C GLN A 121 10.73 -6.14 7.46
N ALA A 122 10.89 -7.25 6.72
CA ALA A 122 12.21 -7.76 6.35
C ALA A 122 13.02 -6.72 5.54
N VAL A 123 12.39 -6.04 4.57
CA VAL A 123 13.05 -4.97 3.78
C VAL A 123 13.37 -3.74 4.63
N GLY A 124 12.50 -3.44 5.60
CA GLY A 124 12.66 -2.37 6.57
C GLY A 124 12.50 -0.96 5.97
N ILE A 125 12.13 -0.02 6.84
CA ILE A 125 11.96 1.39 6.48
C ILE A 125 13.21 2.15 6.92
N ILE A 126 13.81 2.91 5.99
CA ILE A 126 14.95 3.76 6.34
C ILE A 126 14.43 5.02 7.05
N ASN A 127 14.95 5.26 8.24
CA ASN A 127 14.71 6.46 9.02
C ASN A 127 16.04 6.97 9.55
N ARG A 128 16.51 8.13 9.02
CA ARG A 128 17.77 8.76 9.44
C ARG A 128 19.01 7.83 9.36
N GLY A 129 19.07 7.00 8.32
CA GLY A 129 20.16 6.06 8.10
C GLY A 129 20.10 4.76 8.91
N ILE A 130 19.03 4.57 9.68
CA ILE A 130 18.74 3.31 10.37
C ILE A 130 17.62 2.61 9.61
N VAL A 131 17.76 1.31 9.40
CA VAL A 131 16.70 0.47 8.85
C VAL A 131 15.87 -0.08 10.00
N ASP A 132 14.59 0.30 10.03
CA ASP A 132 13.63 -0.15 11.03
C ASP A 132 12.80 -1.30 10.46
N HIS A 133 12.97 -2.50 11.03
CA HIS A 133 12.25 -3.72 10.68
C HIS A 133 10.97 -3.95 11.49
N THR A 134 10.63 -3.05 12.42
CA THR A 134 9.52 -3.24 13.37
C THR A 134 8.24 -2.50 12.98
N ARG A 135 8.32 -1.56 12.04
CA ARG A 135 7.21 -0.70 11.60
C ARG A 135 6.32 -1.33 10.54
#